data_AF-A0A9N9P062-F1
#
_entry.id   AF-A0A9N9P062-F1
#
_cell.length_a   1.000
_cell.length_b   1.000
_cell.length_c   1.000
_cell.angle_alpha   90.00
_cell.angle_beta   90.00
_cell.angle_gamma   90.00
#
_symmetry.space_group_name_H-M   'P 1'
#
loop_
_entity.id
_entity.type
_entity.pdbx_description
1 polymer ?
#
loop_
_entity_poly.entity_id
_entity_poly.type
_entity_poly.pdbx_seq_one_letter_code
_entity_poly.pdbx_strand_id
1 'polypeptide(L)'
;WQLPVYFQLRFKGISSKIEEVLNVGSEIPVDGIIDSQDSRPLILPASRSIFLAIERCWADDVFIYGLSHRFWKLSLQLVQRYKNWLMSILTGLVTEKNDQGNDKPISNAKRSPNVPGGRVGSPAPSSTNGNISTEVQDDFLLKRLTIVSHDIENMEIKVKEFYREQ
;
A
#
# COMPACT_ATOMS: atom_id res chain seq x y z
N TRP A 1 5.78 -34.51 -20.68
CA TRP A 1 5.03 -33.35 -20.18
C TRP A 1 5.10 -32.23 -21.19
N GLN A 2 4.00 -31.55 -21.49
CA GLN A 2 3.96 -30.43 -22.44
C GLN A 2 4.48 -29.15 -21.75
N LEU A 3 5.49 -28.50 -22.33
CA LEU A 3 6.12 -27.26 -21.80
C LEU A 3 5.11 -26.16 -21.43
N PRO A 4 4.05 -25.91 -22.25
CA PRO A 4 3.04 -24.90 -21.91
C PRO A 4 2.26 -25.20 -20.63
N VAL A 5 1.93 -26.47 -20.38
CA VAL A 5 1.17 -26.90 -19.20
C VAL A 5 2.01 -26.70 -17.93
N TYR A 6 3.31 -27.00 -18.01
CA TYR A 6 4.25 -26.73 -16.92
C TYR A 6 4.31 -25.24 -16.59
N PHE A 7 4.50 -24.38 -17.59
CA PHE A 7 4.52 -22.93 -17.39
C PHE A 7 3.20 -22.43 -16.77
N GLN A 8 2.07 -22.94 -17.23
CA GLN A 8 0.75 -22.54 -16.73
C GLN A 8 0.55 -22.88 -15.25
N LEU A 9 0.98 -24.05 -14.80
CA LEU A 9 0.92 -24.44 -13.39
C LEU A 9 1.78 -23.52 -12.51
N ARG A 10 3.03 -23.26 -12.95
CA ARG A 10 3.95 -22.36 -12.24
C ARG A 10 3.41 -20.92 -12.21
N PHE A 11 2.97 -20.40 -13.36
CA PHE A 11 2.39 -19.06 -13.50
C PHE A 11 1.17 -18.87 -12.59
N LYS A 12 0.25 -19.84 -12.58
CA LYS A 12 -0.96 -19.78 -11.74
C LYS A 12 -0.60 -19.74 -10.25
N GLY A 13 0.32 -20.60 -9.81
CA GLY A 13 0.75 -20.64 -8.41
C GLY A 13 1.37 -19.33 -7.95
N ILE A 14 2.23 -18.73 -8.78
CA ILE A 14 2.89 -17.45 -8.49
C ILE A 14 1.87 -16.31 -8.50
N SER A 15 1.06 -16.22 -9.56
CA SER A 15 0.11 -15.12 -9.73
C SER A 15 -0.93 -15.10 -8.62
N SER A 16 -1.57 -16.24 -8.33
CA SER A 16 -2.63 -16.33 -7.30
C SER A 16 -2.13 -15.89 -5.92
N LYS A 17 -0.93 -16.31 -5.51
CA LYS A 17 -0.34 -15.91 -4.22
C LYS A 17 -0.12 -14.40 -4.14
N ILE A 18 0.28 -13.78 -5.25
CA ILE A 18 0.54 -12.34 -5.32
C ILE A 18 -0.78 -11.57 -5.25
N GLU A 19 -1.82 -12.00 -5.97
CA GLU A 19 -3.12 -11.32 -5.90
C GLU A 19 -3.70 -11.33 -4.49
N GLU A 20 -3.59 -12.46 -3.80
CA GLU A 20 -4.01 -12.60 -2.40
C GLU A 20 -3.29 -11.61 -1.49
N VAL A 21 -1.96 -11.54 -1.58
CA VAL A 21 -1.17 -10.62 -0.74
C VAL A 21 -1.43 -9.15 -1.10
N LEU A 22 -1.59 -8.81 -2.38
CA LEU A 22 -1.87 -7.41 -2.75
C LEU A 22 -3.25 -6.96 -2.26
N ASN A 23 -4.23 -7.86 -2.24
CA ASN A 23 -5.58 -7.56 -1.75
C ASN A 23 -5.61 -7.40 -0.22
N VAL A 24 -4.87 -8.24 0.50
CA VAL A 24 -4.80 -8.20 1.98
C VAL A 24 -3.83 -7.13 2.47
N GLY A 25 -2.71 -6.93 1.79
CA GLY A 25 -1.59 -6.11 2.20
C GLY A 25 -1.74 -4.60 1.96
N SER A 26 -2.94 -4.10 1.65
CA SER A 26 -3.16 -2.65 1.44
C SER A 26 -2.93 -1.82 2.72
N GLU A 27 -2.86 -2.47 3.88
CA GLU A 27 -2.58 -1.81 5.15
C GLU A 27 -1.07 -1.68 5.36
N ILE A 28 -0.57 -0.44 5.34
CA ILE A 28 0.83 -0.15 5.70
C ILE A 28 0.95 -0.23 7.23
N PRO A 29 1.77 -1.16 7.76
CA PRO A 29 2.00 -1.24 9.20
C PRO A 29 2.68 0.04 9.67
N VAL A 30 2.12 0.63 10.73
CA VAL A 30 2.64 1.87 11.31
C VAL A 30 3.84 1.57 12.20
N ASP A 31 3.93 0.39 12.80
CA ASP A 31 5.05 -0.02 13.64
C ASP A 31 6.10 -0.78 12.82
N GLY A 32 6.79 -0.03 11.97
CA GLY A 32 7.86 -0.53 11.10
C GLY A 32 9.14 -0.90 11.86
N ILE A 33 9.08 -1.89 12.74
CA ILE A 33 10.27 -2.57 13.26
C ILE A 33 10.24 -3.98 12.69
N ILE A 34 11.03 -4.21 11.64
CA ILE A 34 11.40 -5.58 11.28
C ILE A 34 12.70 -5.88 11.99
N ASP A 35 12.62 -6.76 12.97
CA ASP A 35 13.77 -7.37 13.60
C ASP A 35 14.35 -8.42 12.62
N SER A 36 15.02 -7.95 11.57
CA SER A 36 15.65 -8.81 10.57
C SER A 36 17.15 -8.61 10.55
N GLN A 37 17.88 -9.72 10.52
CA GLN A 37 19.33 -9.75 10.26
C GLN A 37 19.71 -9.27 8.84
N ASP A 38 18.71 -9.02 7.99
CA ASP A 38 18.89 -8.41 6.67
C ASP A 38 19.32 -6.94 6.83
N SER A 39 20.40 -6.55 6.15
CA SER A 39 20.87 -5.16 6.14
C SER A 39 19.88 -4.19 5.46
N ARG A 40 18.93 -4.72 4.68
CA ARG A 40 17.92 -3.95 3.91
C ARG A 40 16.59 -4.69 3.87
N PRO A 41 15.81 -4.69 4.97
CA PRO A 41 14.52 -5.34 4.98
C PRO A 41 13.49 -4.62 4.11
N LEU A 42 12.56 -5.41 3.56
CA LEU A 42 11.33 -4.89 2.97
C LEU A 42 10.24 -4.91 4.06
N ILE A 43 9.74 -3.74 4.43
CA ILE A 43 8.74 -3.48 5.47
C ILE A 43 7.34 -3.85 5.01
N LEU A 44 7.00 -3.59 3.76
CA LEU A 44 5.69 -3.93 3.23
C LEU A 44 5.62 -5.43 2.89
N PRO A 45 4.59 -6.14 3.39
CA PRO A 45 4.35 -7.54 3.02
C PRO A 45 4.21 -7.76 1.51
N ALA A 46 3.63 -6.78 0.80
CA ALA A 46 3.47 -6.82 -0.64
C ALA A 46 4.82 -6.74 -1.38
N SER A 47 5.70 -5.81 -1.01
CA SER A 47 7.04 -5.69 -1.59
C SER A 47 7.82 -6.99 -1.44
N ARG A 48 7.81 -7.57 -0.23
CA ARG A 48 8.49 -8.84 0.05
C ARG A 48 7.91 -9.99 -0.79
N SER A 49 6.60 -10.07 -0.89
CA SER A 49 5.94 -11.15 -1.63
C SER A 49 6.20 -11.07 -3.13
N ILE A 50 6.29 -9.86 -3.69
CA ILE A 50 6.64 -9.65 -5.10
C ILE A 50 8.10 -10.01 -5.34
N PHE A 51 9.01 -9.63 -4.44
CA PHE A 51 10.42 -10.00 -4.55
C PHE A 51 10.60 -11.52 -4.52
N LEU A 52 10.01 -12.19 -3.52
CA LEU A 52 10.01 -13.66 -3.41
C LEU A 52 9.40 -14.34 -4.65
N ALA A 53 8.38 -13.73 -5.25
CA ALA A 53 7.78 -14.26 -6.48
C ALA A 53 8.73 -14.15 -7.68
N ILE A 54 9.48 -13.06 -7.79
CA ILE A 54 10.54 -12.90 -8.81
C ILE A 54 11.62 -13.95 -8.57
N GLU A 55 12.13 -14.11 -7.35
CA GLU A 55 13.11 -15.16 -7.02
C GLU A 55 12.58 -16.55 -7.40
N ARG A 56 11.31 -16.84 -7.10
CA ARG A 56 10.68 -18.13 -7.43
C ARG A 56 10.51 -18.36 -8.93
N CYS A 57 10.49 -17.31 -9.76
CA CYS A 57 10.46 -17.45 -11.22
C CYS A 57 11.79 -17.95 -11.79
N TRP A 58 12.90 -17.67 -11.08
CA TRP A 58 14.27 -17.92 -11.54
C TRP A 58 15.02 -18.89 -10.62
N ALA A 59 14.31 -19.61 -9.77
CA ALA A 59 14.91 -20.61 -8.89
C ALA A 59 15.45 -21.82 -9.68
N ASP A 60 16.47 -22.49 -9.14
CA ASP A 60 17.15 -23.63 -9.77
C ASP A 60 16.20 -24.82 -10.06
N ASP A 61 15.09 -24.94 -9.32
CA ASP A 61 14.06 -25.96 -9.55
C ASP A 61 13.12 -25.65 -10.72
N VAL A 62 13.32 -24.52 -11.41
CA VAL A 62 12.50 -24.06 -12.53
C VAL A 62 13.19 -24.37 -13.85
N PHE A 63 12.49 -25.11 -14.71
CA PHE A 63 12.93 -25.30 -16.09
C PHE A 63 12.78 -24.01 -16.91
N ILE A 64 13.90 -23.30 -17.14
CA ILE A 64 13.94 -22.01 -17.85
C ILE A 64 14.19 -22.18 -19.36
N TYR A 65 14.89 -23.24 -19.79
CA TYR A 65 15.27 -23.41 -21.20
C TYR A 65 14.03 -23.47 -22.11
N GLY A 66 13.95 -22.59 -23.11
CA GLY A 66 12.77 -22.45 -23.99
C GLY A 66 11.56 -21.71 -23.38
N LEU A 67 11.59 -21.39 -22.09
CA LEU A 67 10.56 -20.61 -21.38
C LEU A 67 11.07 -19.26 -20.85
N SER A 68 12.35 -18.96 -21.00
CA SER A 68 12.99 -17.72 -20.53
C SER A 68 12.23 -16.46 -20.91
N HIS A 69 11.78 -16.33 -22.17
CA HIS A 69 10.99 -15.20 -22.63
C HIS A 69 9.66 -15.03 -21.85
N ARG A 70 9.05 -16.13 -21.39
CA ARG A 70 7.79 -16.09 -20.63
C ARG A 70 8.03 -15.72 -19.18
N PHE A 71 9.08 -16.26 -18.56
CA PHE A 71 9.47 -15.89 -17.20
C PHE A 71 9.98 -14.46 -17.11
N TRP A 72 10.67 -13.98 -18.14
CA TRP A 72 11.04 -12.58 -18.26
C TRP A 72 9.80 -11.69 -18.35
N LYS A 73 8.87 -12.02 -19.25
CA LYS A 73 7.59 -11.31 -19.35
C LYS A 73 6.82 -11.33 -18.02
N LEU A 74 6.80 -12.45 -17.32
CA LEU A 74 6.17 -12.57 -16.00
C LEU A 74 6.84 -11.64 -14.98
N SER A 75 8.17 -11.61 -14.93
CA SER A 75 8.91 -10.75 -14.03
C SER A 75 8.57 -9.27 -14.24
N LEU A 76 8.51 -8.82 -15.50
CA LEU A 76 8.07 -7.47 -15.85
C LEU A 76 6.60 -7.21 -15.47
N GLN A 77 5.72 -8.19 -15.64
CA GLN A 77 4.33 -8.09 -15.22
C GLN A 77 4.20 -7.94 -13.70
N LEU A 78 5.03 -8.63 -12.92
CA LEU A 78 5.07 -8.50 -11.46
C LEU A 78 5.52 -7.10 -11.03
N VAL A 79 6.58 -6.57 -11.65
CA VAL A 79 7.06 -5.20 -11.38
C VAL A 79 5.99 -4.16 -11.74
N GLN A 80 5.34 -4.30 -12.90
CA GLN A 80 4.25 -3.39 -13.29
C GLN A 80 3.08 -3.47 -12.30
N ARG A 81 2.76 -4.66 -11.81
CA ARG A 81 1.69 -4.84 -10.82
C ARG A 81 2.05 -4.19 -9.49
N TYR A 82 3.30 -4.31 -9.04
CA TYR A 82 3.80 -3.61 -7.86
C TYR A 82 3.65 -2.10 -7.99
N LYS A 83 4.05 -1.54 -9.14
CA LYS A 83 3.90 -0.11 -9.42
C LYS A 83 2.44 0.33 -9.33
N ASN A 84 1.51 -0.41 -9.93
CA ASN A 84 0.09 -0.06 -9.89
C ASN A 84 -0.47 -0.11 -8.46
N TRP A 85 -0.09 -1.13 -7.69
CA TRP A 85 -0.47 -1.27 -6.28
C TRP A 85 0.06 -0.11 -5.43
N LEU A 86 1.33 0.24 -5.62
CA LEU A 86 1.98 1.36 -4.94
C LEU A 86 1.27 2.69 -5.23
N MET A 87 0.93 2.94 -6.50
CA MET A 87 0.17 4.11 -6.90
C MET A 87 -1.21 4.15 -6.23
N SER A 88 -1.91 3.01 -6.17
CA SER A 88 -3.22 2.90 -5.49
C SER A 88 -3.12 3.26 -4.01
N ILE A 89 -2.08 2.78 -3.33
CA ILE A 89 -1.86 3.08 -1.92
C ILE A 89 -1.52 4.55 -1.72
N LEU A 90 -0.62 5.11 -2.54
CA LEU A 90 -0.23 6.50 -2.44
C LEU A 90 -1.41 7.44 -2.69
N THR A 91 -2.27 7.13 -3.68
CA THR A 91 -3.52 7.86 -3.91
C THR A 91 -4.47 7.75 -2.71
N GLY A 92 -4.63 6.56 -2.12
CA GLY A 92 -5.43 6.38 -0.90
C GLY A 92 -4.95 7.28 0.25
N LEU A 93 -3.63 7.32 0.50
CA LEU A 93 -3.06 8.15 1.56
C LEU A 93 -3.28 9.66 1.34
N VAL A 94 -3.27 10.12 0.08
CA VAL A 94 -3.50 11.53 -0.27
C VAL A 94 -4.98 11.89 -0.19
N THR A 95 -5.88 10.99 -0.60
CA THR A 95 -7.33 11.23 -0.58
C THR A 95 -7.90 11.23 0.84
N GLU A 96 -7.40 10.38 1.75
CA GLU A 96 -7.77 10.38 3.18
C GLU A 96 -7.56 11.75 3.85
N LYS A 97 -6.59 12.55 3.37
CA LYS A 97 -6.36 13.92 3.86
C LYS A 97 -7.43 14.92 3.38
N ASN A 98 -8.06 14.67 2.22
CA ASN A 98 -9.01 15.60 1.60
C ASN A 98 -10.47 15.39 2.05
N ASP A 99 -10.87 14.17 2.45
CA ASP A 99 -12.27 13.89 2.81
C ASP A 99 -12.68 14.34 4.22
N GLN A 100 -11.73 14.65 5.12
CA GLN A 100 -12.06 15.21 6.45
C GLN A 100 -12.52 16.69 6.42
N GLY A 101 -12.70 17.29 5.24
CA GLY A 101 -13.10 18.68 5.07
C GLY A 101 -14.58 18.96 4.79
N ASN A 102 -15.43 17.95 4.53
CA ASN A 102 -16.77 18.23 4.00
C ASN A 102 -17.87 17.24 4.42
N ASP A 103 -18.17 17.15 5.72
CA ASP A 103 -19.44 16.56 6.19
C ASP A 103 -20.24 17.54 7.07
N LYS A 104 -21.04 18.38 6.40
CA LYS A 104 -22.35 18.82 6.92
C LYS A 104 -23.42 18.54 5.87
N PRO A 105 -24.18 17.44 5.99
CA PRO A 105 -25.46 17.36 5.31
C PRO A 105 -26.47 18.23 6.05
N ILE A 106 -26.68 19.46 5.56
CA ILE A 106 -27.83 20.29 5.90
C ILE A 106 -29.07 19.59 5.35
N SER A 107 -29.79 18.86 6.21
CA SER A 107 -31.14 18.40 5.89
C SER A 107 -32.17 19.30 6.61
N ASN A 108 -32.97 19.96 5.79
CA ASN A 108 -34.05 20.86 6.14
C ASN A 108 -35.16 20.15 6.93
N ALA A 109 -35.54 20.69 8.11
CA ALA A 109 -36.81 20.38 8.74
C ALA A 109 -37.44 21.59 9.44
N LYS A 110 -38.40 22.18 8.70
CA LYS A 110 -39.71 22.74 9.13
C LYS A 110 -39.76 23.92 10.11
N ARG A 111 -40.38 24.99 9.61
CA ARG A 111 -40.88 26.19 10.30
C ARG A 111 -42.00 25.86 11.28
N SER A 112 -42.00 26.49 12.46
CA SER A 112 -43.21 26.89 13.21
C SER A 112 -42.89 28.07 14.15
N PRO A 113 -43.80 29.05 14.39
CA PRO A 113 -43.49 30.32 15.07
C PRO A 113 -44.00 30.42 16.53
N ASN A 114 -43.51 31.49 17.19
CA ASN A 114 -43.90 32.12 18.47
C ASN A 114 -43.25 31.64 19.79
N VAL A 115 -42.49 32.54 20.44
CA VAL A 115 -42.83 33.31 21.68
C VAL A 115 -41.63 34.24 22.03
N PRO A 116 -41.82 35.49 22.51
CA PRO A 116 -40.74 36.39 22.88
C PRO A 116 -40.41 36.32 24.39
N GLY A 117 -39.12 36.21 24.73
CA GLY A 117 -38.65 36.30 26.11
C GLY A 117 -37.12 36.31 26.18
N GLY A 118 -36.53 37.42 26.62
CA GLY A 118 -35.09 37.66 26.53
C GLY A 118 -34.22 37.08 27.66
N ARG A 119 -32.90 37.05 27.42
CA ARG A 119 -31.82 37.60 28.27
C ARG A 119 -30.42 37.13 27.81
N VAL A 120 -29.56 38.12 27.54
CA VAL A 120 -28.14 38.30 27.89
C VAL A 120 -27.27 37.05 28.20
N GLY A 121 -26.26 36.83 27.34
CA GLY A 121 -24.83 36.79 27.68
C GLY A 121 -24.22 35.63 28.49
N SER A 122 -23.45 34.77 27.81
CA SER A 122 -22.18 34.18 28.30
C SER A 122 -21.35 33.58 27.15
N PRO A 123 -20.00 33.55 27.26
CA PRO A 123 -19.08 33.41 26.13
C PRO A 123 -18.88 31.95 25.71
N ALA A 124 -18.62 31.76 24.42
CA ALA A 124 -18.34 30.47 23.79
C ALA A 124 -17.09 29.78 24.37
N PRO A 125 -17.08 28.44 24.53
CA PRO A 125 -15.82 27.72 24.73
C PRO A 125 -15.04 27.74 23.40
N SER A 126 -13.85 28.31 23.46
CA SER A 126 -12.85 28.24 22.41
C SER A 126 -12.52 26.78 22.10
N SER A 127 -12.84 26.35 20.88
CA SER A 127 -12.46 25.06 20.32
C SER A 127 -10.95 25.01 20.08
N THR A 128 -10.17 24.68 21.11
CA THR A 128 -8.72 24.42 21.00
C THR A 128 -8.42 22.97 20.57
N ASN A 129 -9.44 22.13 20.40
CA ASN A 129 -9.27 20.68 20.15
C ASN A 129 -9.02 20.29 18.68
N GLY A 130 -8.96 21.24 17.74
CA GLY A 130 -8.75 20.95 16.32
C GLY A 130 -7.31 20.56 15.96
N ASN A 131 -6.32 21.15 16.62
CA ASN A 131 -4.91 21.03 16.20
C ASN A 131 -4.25 19.68 16.59
N ILE A 132 -4.59 19.12 17.75
CA ILE A 132 -3.96 17.88 18.25
C ILE A 132 -4.32 16.67 17.36
N SER A 133 -5.55 16.64 16.82
CA SER A 133 -6.00 15.53 15.97
C SER A 133 -5.35 15.56 14.59
N THR A 134 -5.06 16.74 14.06
CA THR A 134 -4.39 16.90 12.75
C THR A 134 -2.89 16.62 12.82
N GLU A 135 -2.21 17.03 13.90
CA GLU A 135 -0.78 16.74 14.09
C GLU A 135 -0.52 15.23 14.19
N VAL A 136 -1.32 14.52 14.99
CA VAL A 136 -1.21 13.06 15.12
C VAL A 136 -1.47 12.34 13.80
N GLN A 137 -2.44 12.81 13.00
CA GLN A 137 -2.73 12.25 11.68
C GLN A 137 -1.58 12.51 10.69
N ASP A 138 -1.01 13.71 10.68
CA ASP A 138 0.12 14.07 9.82
C ASP A 138 1.39 13.26 10.19
N ASP A 139 1.62 12.98 11.49
CA ASP A 139 2.71 12.10 11.95
C ASP A 139 2.54 10.65 11.45
N PHE A 140 1.32 10.12 11.48
CA PHE A 140 1.02 8.79 10.93
C PHE A 140 1.22 8.73 9.41
N LEU A 141 0.79 9.78 8.68
CA LEU A 141 1.01 9.89 7.24
C LEU A 141 2.49 9.96 6.91
N LEU A 142 3.26 10.76 7.65
CA LEU A 142 4.70 10.88 7.47
C LEU A 142 5.38 9.53 7.67
N LYS A 143 5.05 8.82 8.76
CA LYS A 143 5.60 7.48 9.05
C LYS A 143 5.28 6.50 7.94
N ARG A 144 4.04 6.48 7.44
CA ARG A 144 3.62 5.62 6.32
C ARG A 144 4.37 5.93 5.03
N LEU A 145 4.53 7.21 4.68
CA LEU A 145 5.28 7.64 3.50
C LEU A 145 6.77 7.28 3.60
N THR A 146 7.39 7.45 4.77
CA THR A 146 8.78 7.05 5.02
C THR A 146 8.96 5.55 4.80
N ILE A 147 8.05 4.72 5.33
CA ILE A 147 8.09 3.27 5.14
C ILE A 147 7.97 2.91 3.66
N VAL A 148 7.03 3.54 2.94
CA VAL A 148 6.84 3.31 1.51
C VAL A 148 8.09 3.72 0.71
N SER A 149 8.68 4.88 0.99
CA SER A 149 9.91 5.34 0.32
C SER A 149 11.06 4.38 0.55
N HIS A 150 11.24 3.94 1.80
CA HIS A 150 12.26 2.97 2.19
C HIS A 150 12.12 1.65 1.40
N ASP A 151 10.90 1.15 1.29
CA ASP A 151 10.63 -0.08 0.56
C ASP A 151 10.86 0.05 -0.95
N ILE A 152 10.52 1.19 -1.56
CA ILE A 152 10.78 1.44 -2.99
C ILE A 152 12.29 1.38 -3.26
N GLU A 153 13.08 2.11 -2.49
CA GLU A 153 14.54 2.17 -2.64
C GLU A 153 15.17 0.78 -2.44
N ASN A 154 14.78 0.07 -1.38
CA ASN A 154 15.29 -1.27 -1.10
C ASN A 154 14.84 -2.28 -2.14
N MET A 155 13.62 -2.18 -2.67
CA MET A 155 13.12 -3.06 -3.72
C MET A 155 13.92 -2.89 -5.02
N GLU A 156 14.22 -1.64 -5.40
CA GLU A 156 15.04 -1.37 -6.59
C GLU A 156 16.43 -1.99 -6.45
N ILE A 157 17.06 -1.82 -5.30
CA ILE A 157 18.39 -2.36 -5.02
C ILE A 157 18.34 -3.89 -5.04
N LYS A 158 17.42 -4.51 -4.29
CA LYS A 158 17.30 -5.98 -4.25
C LYS A 158 17.06 -6.59 -5.64
N VAL A 159 16.20 -5.98 -6.46
CA VAL A 159 15.95 -6.47 -7.83
C VAL A 159 17.20 -6.33 -8.71
N LYS A 160 17.93 -5.22 -8.61
CA LYS A 160 19.19 -5.02 -9.36
C LYS A 160 20.27 -6.01 -8.94
N GLU A 161 20.46 -6.20 -7.64
CA GLU A 161 21.41 -7.16 -7.08
C GLU A 161 21.08 -8.58 -7.55
N PHE A 162 19.80 -8.97 -7.46
CA PHE A 162 19.32 -10.28 -7.90
C PHE A 162 19.66 -10.55 -9.37
N TYR A 163 19.33 -9.64 -10.28
CA TYR A 163 19.61 -9.85 -11.71
C TYR A 163 21.08 -9.70 -12.10
N ARG A 164 21.92 -9.12 -11.25
CA ARG A 164 23.37 -9.10 -11.47
C ARG A 164 24.00 -10.44 -11.12
N GLU A 165 23.43 -11.16 -10.15
CA GLU A 165 23.95 -12.45 -9.65
C GLU A 165 23.48 -13.65 -10.47
N GLN A 166 22.49 -13.47 -11.34
CA GLN A 166 21.95 -14.46 -12.29
C GLN A 166 22.71 -14.43 -13.63
#